data_AF-A0A5B0W3X6-F1
#
_entry.id   AF-A0A5B0W3X6-F1
#
_cell.length_a   1.000
_cell.length_b   1.000
_cell.length_c   1.000
_cell.angle_alpha   90.00
_cell.angle_beta   90.00
_cell.angle_gamma   90.00
#
_symmetry.space_group_name_H-M   'P 1'
#
loop_
_entity.id
_entity.type
_entity.pdbx_description
1 polymer ?
#
loop_
_entity_poly.entity_id
_entity_poly.type
_entity_poly.pdbx_seq_one_letter_code
_entity_poly.pdbx_strand_id
1 'polypeptide(L)'
;MFQHLFAEMNKVLQEIVTDYPTAEGARRNELLCNYNMLHRLSDKVMDEWLAFAEKLSHFRESVDFTTVVEEEVPEQEAPELCMDTFVRGQGYYKLLMYGKCIEQFKEVIVQYPDSLAARLYLAISYLQEGEGEAAWNHLNHMLGLIRETKLKAMVYNALGCIRASQERFNEAQELFGLSLQLDPALPEPTVNLEVCRRRGGKLHFGNQLVSLL
;
A
#
# COMPACT_ATOMS: atom_id res chain seq x y z
N MET A 1 4.16 22.44 5.26
CA MET A 1 4.95 22.85 6.44
C MET A 1 5.63 21.65 7.10
N PHE A 2 4.89 20.63 7.57
CA PHE A 2 5.48 19.41 8.17
C PHE A 2 6.39 18.61 7.23
N GLN A 3 5.98 18.41 5.98
CA GLN A 3 6.80 17.67 5.00
C GLN A 3 8.20 18.28 4.81
N HIS A 4 8.31 19.61 4.79
CA HIS A 4 9.61 20.28 4.68
C HIS A 4 10.42 20.13 5.97
N LEU A 5 9.79 20.26 7.15
CA LEU A 5 10.47 20.07 8.44
C LEU A 5 11.08 18.67 8.54
N PHE A 6 10.29 17.63 8.25
CA PHE A 6 10.77 16.25 8.30
C PHE A 6 11.79 15.93 7.20
N ALA A 7 11.69 16.54 6.01
CA ALA A 7 12.70 16.40 4.98
C ALA A 7 14.08 16.92 5.45
N GLU A 8 14.12 18.08 6.10
CA GLU A 8 15.35 18.64 6.65
C GLU A 8 15.89 17.81 7.83
N MET A 9 15.01 17.35 8.73
CA MET A 9 15.42 16.48 9.84
C MET A 9 16.06 15.19 9.34
N ASN A 10 15.47 14.56 8.31
CA ASN A 10 16.01 13.34 7.71
C ASN A 10 17.35 13.60 6.99
N LYS A 11 17.51 14.75 6.34
CA LYS A 11 18.78 15.14 5.71
C LYS A 11 19.91 15.26 6.73
N VAL A 12 19.66 15.95 7.85
CA VAL A 12 20.64 16.08 8.95
C VAL A 12 20.93 14.73 9.59
N LEU A 13 19.91 13.89 9.79
CA LEU A 13 20.09 12.54 10.34
C LEU A 13 20.95 11.67 9.41
N GLN A 14 20.73 11.76 8.10
CA GLN A 14 21.51 11.02 7.10
C GLN A 14 22.98 11.44 7.10
N GLU A 15 23.28 12.73 7.26
CA GLU A 15 24.65 13.24 7.41
C GLU A 15 25.31 12.66 8.67
N ILE A 16 24.60 12.64 9.81
CA ILE A 16 25.10 12.03 11.06
C ILE A 16 25.39 10.55 10.86
N VAL A 17 24.46 9.78 10.29
CA VAL A 17 24.64 8.34 10.06
C VAL A 17 25.85 8.05 9.18
N THR A 18 26.11 8.90 8.18
CA THR A 18 27.19 8.71 7.20
C THR A 18 28.55 9.09 7.78
N ASP A 19 28.65 10.25 8.45
CA ASP A 19 29.93 10.85 8.81
C ASP A 19 30.39 10.48 10.22
N TYR A 20 29.46 10.21 11.13
CA TYR A 20 29.76 10.00 12.56
C TYR A 20 30.72 8.83 12.85
N PRO A 21 30.65 7.67 12.18
CA PRO A 21 31.56 6.54 12.44
C PRO A 21 33.04 6.88 12.22
N THR A 22 33.33 7.76 11.26
CA THR A 22 34.69 8.16 10.87
C THR A 22 35.09 9.55 11.40
N ALA A 23 34.17 10.29 12.01
CA ALA A 23 34.43 11.64 12.50
C ALA A 23 35.23 11.63 13.81
N GLU A 24 36.19 12.56 13.91
CA GLU A 24 37.01 12.82 15.09
C GLU A 24 37.02 14.31 15.44
N GLY A 25 37.41 14.62 16.68
CA GLY A 25 37.60 16.00 17.16
C GLY A 25 36.35 16.88 16.99
N ALA A 26 36.54 18.08 16.42
CA ALA A 26 35.49 19.10 16.30
C ALA A 26 34.28 18.62 15.47
N ARG A 27 34.51 17.87 14.39
CA ARG A 27 33.44 17.35 13.52
C ARG A 27 32.55 16.35 14.26
N ARG A 28 33.14 15.49 15.09
CA ARG A 28 32.38 14.53 15.90
C ARG A 28 31.47 15.23 16.92
N ASN A 29 31.98 16.30 17.55
CA ASN A 29 31.20 17.10 18.49
C ASN A 29 30.05 17.83 17.81
N GLU A 30 30.26 18.35 16.59
CA GLU A 30 29.22 18.98 15.78
C GLU A 30 28.08 18.00 15.47
N LEU A 31 28.41 16.79 15.02
CA LEU A 31 27.41 15.75 14.71
C LEU A 31 26.62 15.32 15.96
N LEU A 32 27.26 15.23 17.13
CA LEU A 32 26.56 14.99 18.40
C LEU A 32 25.59 16.12 18.76
N CYS A 33 26.00 17.38 18.56
CA CYS A 33 25.11 18.52 18.75
C CYS A 33 23.91 18.46 17.81
N ASN A 34 24.12 18.10 16.55
CA ASN A 34 23.04 17.94 15.57
C ASN A 34 22.09 16.80 15.96
N TYR A 35 22.61 15.65 16.42
CA TYR A 35 21.79 14.56 16.93
C TYR A 35 20.92 15.00 18.13
N ASN A 36 21.51 15.67 19.12
CA ASN A 36 20.79 16.17 20.29
C ASN A 36 19.75 17.24 19.92
N MET A 37 19.99 18.01 18.85
CA MET A 37 19.00 18.93 18.29
C MET A 37 17.82 18.17 17.68
N LEU A 38 18.09 17.15 16.85
CA LEU A 38 17.04 16.32 16.24
C LEU A 38 16.17 15.63 17.30
N HIS A 39 16.79 15.12 18.37
CA HIS A 39 16.08 14.50 19.48
C HIS A 39 15.11 15.51 20.13
N ARG A 40 15.60 16.69 20.54
CA ARG A 40 14.76 17.74 21.15
C ARG A 40 13.63 18.21 20.24
N LEU A 41 13.89 18.32 18.94
CA LEU A 41 12.85 18.67 17.97
C LEU A 41 11.78 17.57 17.87
N SER A 42 12.20 16.30 17.91
CA SER A 42 11.28 15.16 17.89
C SER A 42 10.41 15.14 19.15
N ASP A 43 10.99 15.34 20.33
CA ASP A 43 10.25 15.42 21.60
C ASP A 43 9.18 16.51 21.54
N LYS A 44 9.55 17.71 21.07
CA LYS A 44 8.62 18.83 20.95
C LYS A 44 7.47 18.54 19.97
N VAL A 45 7.77 17.89 18.84
CA VAL A 45 6.72 17.52 17.88
C VAL A 45 5.76 16.50 18.50
N MET A 46 6.26 15.56 19.29
CA MET A 46 5.44 14.60 20.03
C MET A 46 4.55 15.29 21.06
N ASP A 47 5.08 16.26 21.81
CA ASP A 47 4.30 17.04 22.78
C ASP A 47 3.16 17.82 22.10
N GLU A 48 3.45 18.50 20.99
CA GLU A 48 2.43 19.25 20.22
C GLU A 48 1.37 18.31 19.62
N TRP A 49 1.80 17.14 19.14
CA TRP A 49 0.87 16.12 18.64
C TRP A 49 -0.02 15.58 19.75
N LEU A 50 0.53 15.29 20.93
CA LEU A 50 -0.21 14.84 22.08
C LEU A 50 -1.25 15.88 22.52
N ALA A 51 -0.84 17.14 22.63
CA ALA A 51 -1.75 18.24 22.98
C ALA A 51 -2.87 18.44 21.95
N PHE A 52 -2.60 18.20 20.67
CA PHE A 52 -3.62 18.19 19.63
C PHE A 52 -4.57 16.99 19.78
N ALA A 53 -4.05 15.79 20.00
CA ALA A 53 -4.83 14.56 20.15
C ALA A 53 -5.77 14.64 21.38
N GLU A 54 -5.30 15.19 22.50
CA GLU A 54 -6.12 15.44 23.69
C GLU A 54 -7.30 16.39 23.39
N LYS A 55 -7.03 17.50 22.69
CA LYS A 55 -8.10 18.43 22.26
C LYS A 55 -9.11 17.75 21.34
N LEU A 56 -8.64 16.89 20.44
CA LEU A 56 -9.51 16.12 19.55
C LEU A 56 -10.38 15.12 20.33
N SER A 57 -9.81 14.43 21.32
CA SER A 57 -10.55 13.52 22.21
C SER A 57 -11.64 14.25 22.98
N HIS A 58 -11.31 15.38 23.61
CA HIS A 58 -12.28 16.20 24.32
C HIS A 58 -13.39 16.72 23.41
N PHE A 59 -13.05 17.14 22.19
CA PHE A 59 -14.06 17.53 21.22
C PHE A 59 -15.00 16.36 20.88
N ARG A 60 -14.46 15.16 20.67
CA ARG A 60 -15.28 13.95 20.41
C ARG A 60 -16.19 13.58 21.57
N GLU A 61 -15.75 13.75 22.81
CA GLU A 61 -16.58 13.53 23.99
C GLU A 61 -17.67 14.60 24.15
N SER A 62 -17.39 15.84 23.71
CA SER A 62 -18.33 16.96 23.79
C SER A 62 -19.38 16.99 22.68
N VAL A 63 -19.16 16.23 21.60
CA VAL A 63 -20.06 16.15 20.44
C VAL A 63 -20.70 14.77 20.42
N ASP A 64 -22.03 14.75 20.53
CA ASP A 64 -22.80 13.52 20.37
C ASP A 64 -22.94 13.18 18.87
N PHE A 65 -21.99 12.38 18.35
CA PHE A 65 -22.02 11.90 16.97
C PHE A 65 -23.20 10.96 16.67
N THR A 66 -24.03 10.60 17.65
CA THR A 66 -25.22 9.75 17.43
C THR A 66 -26.35 10.44 16.65
N THR A 67 -26.25 11.75 16.40
CA THR A 67 -27.27 12.51 15.64
C THR A 67 -27.00 12.61 14.14
N VAL A 68 -25.88 12.09 13.64
CA VAL A 68 -25.72 11.86 12.20
C VAL A 68 -26.48 10.57 11.86
N VAL A 69 -27.70 10.73 11.39
CA VAL A 69 -28.49 9.67 10.76
C VAL A 69 -27.73 9.23 9.51
N GLU A 70 -26.95 8.17 9.62
CA GLU A 70 -26.62 7.30 8.50
C GLU A 70 -27.38 5.99 8.68
N GLU A 71 -28.19 5.70 7.67
CA GLU A 71 -29.00 4.50 7.54
C GLU A 71 -28.14 3.23 7.66
N GLU A 72 -28.60 2.31 8.49
CA GLU A 72 -28.32 0.87 8.55
C GLU A 72 -27.30 0.28 7.55
N VAL A 73 -26.06 0.01 8.01
CA VAL A 73 -25.48 -1.35 8.10
C VAL A 73 -24.39 -1.30 9.20
N PRO A 74 -24.38 -2.21 10.19
CA PRO A 74 -23.20 -2.37 11.03
C PRO A 74 -22.11 -3.07 10.20
N GLU A 75 -21.40 -2.32 9.37
CA GLU A 75 -20.06 -2.74 8.95
C GLU A 75 -19.23 -2.78 10.23
N GLN A 76 -18.95 -3.99 10.71
CA GLN A 76 -17.80 -4.18 11.58
C GLN A 76 -16.62 -3.54 10.84
N GLU A 77 -16.10 -2.43 11.35
CA GLU A 77 -14.84 -1.85 10.88
C GLU A 77 -13.87 -3.01 10.67
N ALA A 78 -13.45 -3.25 9.43
CA ALA A 78 -12.61 -4.39 9.07
C ALA A 78 -11.35 -4.34 9.97
N PRO A 79 -11.24 -5.18 11.03
CA PRO A 79 -10.32 -4.91 12.12
C PRO A 79 -8.85 -4.95 11.68
N GLU A 80 -8.58 -5.62 10.56
CA GLU A 80 -7.27 -5.62 9.92
C GLU A 80 -6.80 -4.22 9.51
N LEU A 81 -7.71 -3.31 9.14
CA LEU A 81 -7.37 -1.98 8.62
C LEU A 81 -6.78 -1.10 9.73
N CYS A 82 -7.16 -1.37 10.98
CA CYS A 82 -6.67 -0.65 12.16
C CYS A 82 -5.36 -1.23 12.73
N MET A 83 -4.84 -2.34 12.17
CA MET A 83 -3.57 -2.92 12.64
C MET A 83 -2.39 -1.99 12.31
N ASP A 84 -1.46 -1.81 13.26
CA ASP A 84 -0.21 -1.07 13.01
C ASP A 84 0.57 -1.64 11.83
N THR A 85 0.60 -2.98 11.70
CA THR A 85 1.25 -3.68 10.58
C THR A 85 0.59 -3.35 9.25
N PHE A 86 -0.73 -3.19 9.21
CA PHE A 86 -1.44 -2.75 8.00
C PHE A 86 -1.05 -1.33 7.61
N VAL A 87 -1.10 -0.38 8.55
CA VAL A 87 -0.74 1.03 8.32
C VAL A 87 0.71 1.16 7.85
N ARG A 88 1.64 0.43 8.46
CA ARG A 88 3.04 0.38 8.04
C ARG A 88 3.21 -0.22 6.65
N GLY A 89 2.48 -1.29 6.34
CA GLY A 89 2.45 -1.89 5.00
C GLY A 89 2.03 -0.89 3.93
N GLN A 90 0.95 -0.14 4.16
CA GLN A 90 0.52 0.94 3.26
C GLN A 90 1.59 2.04 3.12
N GLY A 91 2.26 2.41 4.22
CA GLY A 91 3.36 3.36 4.21
C GLY A 91 4.52 2.90 3.33
N TYR A 92 4.98 1.65 3.51
CA TYR A 92 6.04 1.07 2.68
C TYR A 92 5.64 0.97 1.21
N TYR A 93 4.39 0.61 0.92
CA TYR A 93 3.87 0.59 -0.45
C TYR A 93 3.95 1.98 -1.11
N LYS A 94 3.49 3.03 -0.42
CA LYS A 94 3.53 4.42 -0.92
C LYS A 94 4.95 4.91 -1.16
N LEU A 95 5.92 4.39 -0.41
CA LEU A 95 7.35 4.66 -0.56
C LEU A 95 8.05 3.73 -1.57
N LEU A 96 7.30 2.90 -2.28
CA LEU A 96 7.80 1.91 -3.26
C LEU A 96 8.76 0.88 -2.65
N MET A 97 8.70 0.69 -1.33
CA MET A 97 9.51 -0.29 -0.59
C MET A 97 8.79 -1.64 -0.56
N TYR A 98 8.59 -2.25 -1.73
CA TYR A 98 7.69 -3.41 -1.89
C TYR A 98 8.10 -4.64 -1.09
N GLY A 99 9.40 -4.93 -0.94
CA GLY A 99 9.88 -5.99 -0.05
C GLY A 99 9.40 -5.84 1.40
N LYS A 100 9.51 -4.63 1.98
CA LYS A 100 9.02 -4.35 3.34
C LYS A 100 7.49 -4.36 3.41
N CYS A 101 6.82 -3.90 2.36
CA CYS A 101 5.36 -4.00 2.25
C CYS A 101 4.90 -5.46 2.34
N ILE A 102 5.58 -6.37 1.62
CA ILE A 102 5.29 -7.81 1.65
C ILE A 102 5.47 -8.38 3.06
N GLU A 103 6.54 -8.03 3.77
CA GLU A 103 6.76 -8.47 5.15
C GLU A 103 5.58 -8.09 6.06
N GLN A 104 5.12 -6.84 5.98
CA GLN A 104 4.01 -6.36 6.83
C GLN A 104 2.68 -7.05 6.49
N PHE A 105 2.33 -7.16 5.20
CA PHE A 105 1.04 -7.77 4.85
C PHE A 105 1.02 -9.29 5.00
N LYS A 106 2.18 -9.97 5.02
CA LYS A 106 2.26 -11.37 5.46
C LYS A 106 1.80 -11.54 6.90
N GLU A 107 2.16 -10.63 7.80
CA GLU A 107 1.70 -10.66 9.19
C GLU A 107 0.20 -10.41 9.30
N VAL A 108 -0.36 -9.50 8.49
CA VAL A 108 -1.80 -9.24 8.45
C VAL A 108 -2.58 -10.49 8.06
N ILE A 109 -2.18 -11.20 6.98
CA ILE A 109 -2.92 -12.38 6.50
C ILE A 109 -2.77 -13.62 7.41
N VAL A 110 -1.85 -13.61 8.38
CA VAL A 110 -1.81 -14.65 9.43
C VAL A 110 -3.03 -14.53 10.34
N GLN A 111 -3.49 -13.31 10.61
CA GLN A 111 -4.65 -13.04 11.48
C GLN A 111 -5.95 -12.94 10.66
N TYR A 112 -5.87 -12.30 9.49
CA TYR A 112 -7.00 -12.06 8.60
C TYR A 112 -6.73 -12.68 7.23
N PRO A 113 -6.79 -14.02 7.12
CA PRO A 113 -6.41 -14.73 5.91
C PRO A 113 -7.28 -14.35 4.73
N ASP A 114 -8.50 -13.88 4.90
CA ASP A 114 -9.40 -13.53 3.79
C ASP A 114 -9.51 -12.01 3.56
N SER A 115 -8.63 -11.21 4.16
CA SER A 115 -8.60 -9.77 3.91
C SER A 115 -8.25 -9.49 2.44
N LEU A 116 -9.25 -9.01 1.69
CA LEU A 116 -9.09 -8.63 0.29
C LEU A 116 -8.02 -7.53 0.14
N ALA A 117 -7.99 -6.58 1.08
CA ALA A 117 -7.07 -5.48 1.01
C ALA A 117 -5.61 -5.91 1.21
N ALA A 118 -5.35 -6.70 2.26
CA ALA A 118 -4.01 -7.21 2.52
C ALA A 118 -3.49 -8.08 1.36
N ARG A 119 -4.35 -8.93 0.80
CA ARG A 119 -4.00 -9.77 -0.36
C ARG A 119 -3.73 -8.96 -1.61
N LEU A 120 -4.46 -7.86 -1.84
CA LEU A 120 -4.21 -6.99 -2.98
C LEU A 120 -2.87 -6.28 -2.86
N TYR A 121 -2.53 -5.75 -1.68
CA TYR A 121 -1.21 -5.16 -1.42
C TYR A 121 -0.07 -6.18 -1.62
N LEU A 122 -0.24 -7.42 -1.15
CA LEU A 122 0.73 -8.50 -1.39
C LEU A 122 0.88 -8.77 -2.89
N ALA A 123 -0.23 -8.99 -3.58
CA ALA A 123 -0.21 -9.31 -5.00
C ALA A 123 0.53 -8.23 -5.82
N ILE A 124 0.23 -6.96 -5.59
CA ILE A 124 0.83 -5.87 -6.37
C ILE A 124 2.28 -5.67 -5.98
N SER A 125 2.62 -5.78 -4.69
CA SER A 125 4.02 -5.70 -4.26
C SER A 125 4.85 -6.83 -4.86
N TYR A 126 4.32 -8.05 -4.94
CA TYR A 126 4.98 -9.16 -5.62
C TYR A 126 5.15 -8.91 -7.12
N LEU A 127 4.14 -8.34 -7.80
CA LEU A 127 4.28 -7.94 -9.21
C LEU A 127 5.41 -6.92 -9.42
N GLN A 128 5.55 -5.96 -8.51
CA GLN A 128 6.62 -4.94 -8.59
C GLN A 128 8.01 -5.54 -8.35
N GLU A 129 8.11 -6.58 -7.53
CA GLU A 129 9.35 -7.35 -7.32
C GLU A 129 9.61 -8.40 -8.41
N GLY A 130 8.71 -8.54 -9.40
CA GLY A 130 8.83 -9.53 -10.49
C GLY A 130 8.39 -10.95 -10.11
N GLU A 131 7.82 -11.13 -8.92
CA GLU A 131 7.38 -12.41 -8.36
C GLU A 131 5.95 -12.76 -8.80
N GLY A 132 5.77 -12.97 -10.11
CA GLY A 132 4.45 -13.14 -10.73
C GLY A 132 3.62 -14.32 -10.21
N GLU A 133 4.25 -15.45 -9.88
CA GLU A 133 3.53 -16.62 -9.34
C GLU A 133 3.05 -16.40 -7.89
N ALA A 134 3.82 -15.69 -7.06
CA ALA A 134 3.37 -15.30 -5.73
C ALA A 134 2.16 -14.36 -5.82
N ALA A 135 2.21 -13.38 -6.73
CA ALA A 135 1.07 -12.50 -7.00
C ALA A 135 -0.17 -13.26 -7.49
N TRP A 136 0.02 -14.23 -8.39
CA TRP A 136 -1.05 -15.10 -8.89
C TRP A 136 -1.80 -15.79 -7.75
N ASN A 137 -1.08 -16.38 -6.80
CA ASN A 137 -1.69 -17.10 -5.69
C ASN A 137 -2.60 -16.21 -4.83
N HIS A 138 -2.19 -14.97 -4.57
CA HIS A 138 -3.02 -14.02 -3.81
C HIS A 138 -4.25 -13.58 -4.60
N LEU A 139 -4.09 -13.20 -5.87
CA LEU A 139 -5.19 -12.77 -6.73
C LEU A 139 -6.21 -13.89 -7.00
N ASN A 140 -5.72 -15.11 -7.23
CA ASN A 140 -6.59 -16.28 -7.44
C ASN A 140 -7.39 -16.63 -6.18
N HIS A 141 -6.80 -16.48 -4.99
CA HIS A 141 -7.53 -16.62 -3.72
C HIS A 141 -8.64 -15.57 -3.61
N MET A 142 -8.35 -14.31 -3.97
CA MET A 142 -9.33 -13.23 -3.92
C MET A 142 -10.56 -13.50 -4.80
N LEU A 143 -10.42 -14.17 -5.95
CA LEU A 143 -11.56 -14.47 -6.84
C LEU A 143 -12.69 -15.27 -6.16
N GLY A 144 -12.37 -16.07 -5.15
CA GLY A 144 -13.36 -16.82 -4.35
C GLY A 144 -14.08 -15.97 -3.30
N LEU A 145 -13.56 -14.79 -2.99
CA LEU A 145 -14.03 -13.91 -1.92
C LEU A 145 -14.72 -12.64 -2.44
N ILE A 146 -14.28 -12.15 -3.61
CA ILE A 146 -14.80 -10.90 -4.19
C ILE A 146 -16.27 -11.05 -4.58
N ARG A 147 -17.10 -10.16 -4.04
CA ARG A 147 -18.51 -9.98 -4.41
C ARG A 147 -18.71 -8.86 -5.42
N GLU A 148 -17.87 -7.83 -5.38
CA GLU A 148 -17.99 -6.68 -6.27
C GLU A 148 -17.51 -7.01 -7.69
N THR A 149 -18.39 -6.83 -8.67
CA THR A 149 -18.14 -7.18 -10.07
C THR A 149 -16.94 -6.43 -10.66
N LYS A 150 -16.79 -5.14 -10.36
CA LYS A 150 -15.71 -4.31 -10.91
C LYS A 150 -14.35 -4.76 -10.39
N LEU A 151 -14.19 -4.91 -9.07
CA LEU A 151 -12.97 -5.45 -8.48
C LEU A 151 -12.63 -6.84 -9.06
N LYS A 152 -13.65 -7.69 -9.25
CA LYS A 152 -13.45 -9.02 -9.86
C LYS A 152 -12.94 -8.92 -11.31
N ALA A 153 -13.48 -7.99 -12.10
CA ALA A 153 -13.00 -7.72 -13.45
C ALA A 153 -11.53 -7.27 -13.45
N MET A 154 -11.14 -6.38 -12.54
CA MET A 154 -9.77 -5.90 -12.43
C MET A 154 -8.79 -7.01 -12.00
N VAL A 155 -9.21 -7.91 -11.10
CA VAL A 155 -8.40 -9.07 -10.71
C VAL A 155 -8.20 -10.03 -11.88
N TYR A 156 -9.23 -10.29 -12.70
CA TYR A 156 -9.05 -11.08 -13.93
C TYR A 156 -8.08 -10.41 -14.91
N ASN A 157 -8.13 -9.08 -15.06
CA ASN A 157 -7.14 -8.35 -15.86
C ASN A 157 -5.71 -8.55 -15.32
N ALA A 158 -5.51 -8.40 -14.02
CA ALA A 158 -4.19 -8.58 -13.40
C ALA A 158 -3.66 -10.01 -13.58
N LEU A 159 -4.50 -11.04 -13.39
CA LEU A 159 -4.16 -12.43 -13.67
C LEU A 159 -3.81 -12.66 -15.14
N GLY A 160 -4.57 -12.07 -16.07
CA GLY A 160 -4.29 -12.13 -17.50
C GLY A 160 -2.91 -11.54 -17.83
N CYS A 161 -2.54 -10.42 -17.22
CA CYS A 161 -1.22 -9.82 -17.38
C CYS A 161 -0.09 -10.73 -16.87
N ILE A 162 -0.30 -11.44 -15.74
CA ILE A 162 0.67 -12.44 -15.24
C ILE A 162 0.88 -13.56 -16.26
N ARG A 163 -0.20 -14.09 -16.85
CA ARG A 163 -0.08 -15.15 -17.86
C ARG A 163 0.57 -14.64 -19.14
N ALA A 164 0.25 -13.43 -19.58
CA ALA A 164 0.85 -12.82 -20.75
C ALA A 164 2.36 -12.59 -20.55
N SER A 165 2.81 -12.16 -19.37
CA SER A 165 4.25 -11.97 -19.09
C SER A 165 5.03 -13.29 -19.05
N GLN A 166 4.34 -14.41 -18.87
CA GLN A 166 4.87 -15.77 -18.95
C GLN A 166 4.75 -16.39 -20.35
N GLU A 167 4.38 -15.60 -21.37
CA GLU A 167 4.11 -16.04 -22.74
C GLU A 167 2.94 -17.06 -22.86
N ARG A 168 2.13 -17.20 -21.81
CA ARG A 168 0.91 -18.04 -21.79
C ARG A 168 -0.26 -17.26 -22.38
N PHE A 169 -0.11 -16.86 -23.65
CA PHE A 169 -1.02 -15.91 -24.30
C PHE A 169 -2.46 -16.40 -24.43
N ASN A 170 -2.70 -17.70 -24.62
CA ASN A 170 -4.06 -18.24 -24.72
C ASN A 170 -4.83 -18.07 -23.40
N GLU A 171 -4.20 -18.44 -22.28
CA GLU A 171 -4.80 -18.28 -20.95
C GLU A 171 -4.98 -16.80 -20.59
N ALA A 172 -4.03 -15.95 -20.97
CA ALA A 172 -4.16 -14.51 -20.81
C ALA A 172 -5.39 -13.97 -21.54
N GLN A 173 -5.61 -14.40 -22.79
CA GLN A 173 -6.78 -13.98 -23.59
C GLN A 173 -8.10 -14.41 -22.95
N GLU A 174 -8.17 -15.63 -22.39
CA GLU A 174 -9.36 -16.09 -21.66
C GLU A 174 -9.64 -15.21 -20.44
N LEU A 175 -8.62 -14.89 -19.64
CA LEU A 175 -8.73 -14.05 -18.45
C LEU A 175 -9.14 -12.60 -18.80
N PHE A 176 -8.57 -12.02 -19.86
CA PHE A 176 -9.00 -10.70 -20.33
C PHE A 176 -10.44 -10.74 -20.87
N GLY A 177 -10.86 -11.84 -21.50
CA GLY A 177 -12.25 -12.04 -21.92
C GLY A 177 -13.21 -12.05 -20.73
N LEU A 178 -12.87 -12.77 -19.65
CA LEU A 178 -13.65 -12.77 -18.41
C LEU A 178 -13.71 -11.38 -17.77
N SER A 179 -12.60 -10.63 -17.79
CA SER A 179 -12.56 -9.25 -17.31
C SER A 179 -13.56 -8.36 -18.06
N LEU A 180 -13.54 -8.41 -19.40
CA LEU A 180 -14.46 -7.62 -20.26
C LEU A 180 -15.92 -8.06 -20.16
N GLN A 181 -16.19 -9.34 -19.86
CA GLN A 181 -17.56 -9.79 -19.60
C GLN A 181 -18.15 -9.18 -18.33
N LEU A 182 -17.32 -8.99 -17.31
CA LEU A 182 -17.75 -8.41 -16.03
C LEU A 182 -17.78 -6.88 -16.07
N ASP A 183 -16.79 -6.26 -16.70
CA ASP A 183 -16.74 -4.82 -16.91
C ASP A 183 -16.26 -4.48 -18.33
N PRO A 184 -17.19 -4.31 -19.28
CA PRO A 184 -16.85 -3.89 -20.65
C PRO A 184 -16.25 -2.49 -20.74
N ALA A 185 -16.40 -1.65 -19.71
CA ALA A 185 -15.87 -0.29 -19.69
C ALA A 185 -14.44 -0.21 -19.16
N LEU A 186 -13.91 -1.29 -18.58
CA LEU A 186 -12.52 -1.37 -18.12
C LEU A 186 -11.58 -1.31 -19.34
N PRO A 187 -10.73 -0.28 -19.47
CA PRO A 187 -9.96 -0.05 -20.69
C PRO A 187 -8.78 -1.02 -20.86
N GLU A 188 -8.16 -1.47 -19.76
CA GLU A 188 -6.91 -2.23 -19.79
C GLU A 188 -6.99 -3.58 -20.52
N PRO A 189 -8.01 -4.45 -20.29
CA PRO A 189 -8.09 -5.76 -20.94
C PRO A 189 -8.08 -5.68 -22.47
N THR A 190 -8.73 -4.66 -23.06
CA THR A 190 -8.76 -4.49 -24.53
C THR A 190 -7.37 -4.18 -25.07
N VAL A 191 -6.61 -3.34 -24.38
CA VAL A 191 -5.21 -3.04 -24.74
C VAL A 191 -4.34 -4.28 -24.58
N ASN A 192 -4.51 -5.02 -23.48
CA ASN A 192 -3.72 -6.22 -23.19
C ASN A 192 -3.99 -7.39 -24.15
N LEU A 193 -5.22 -7.51 -24.64
CA LEU A 193 -5.56 -8.47 -25.71
C LEU A 193 -4.76 -8.18 -26.97
N GLU A 194 -4.59 -6.90 -27.33
CA GLU A 194 -3.78 -6.52 -28.49
C GLU A 194 -2.30 -6.82 -28.28
N VAL A 195 -1.77 -6.60 -27.07
CA VAL A 195 -0.41 -7.02 -26.69
C VAL A 195 -0.24 -8.53 -26.87
N CYS A 196 -1.22 -9.33 -26.45
CA CYS A 196 -1.18 -10.79 -26.62
C CYS A 196 -1.23 -11.21 -28.10
N ARG A 197 -2.08 -10.58 -28.93
CA ARG A 197 -2.16 -10.88 -30.37
C ARG A 197 -0.85 -10.58 -31.09
N ARG A 198 -0.21 -9.46 -30.74
CA ARG A 198 1.09 -9.05 -31.29
C ARG A 198 2.26 -9.80 -30.68
N ARG A 199 2.04 -10.54 -29.59
CA ARG A 199 3.08 -11.20 -28.77
C ARG A 199 4.18 -10.21 -28.36
N GLY A 200 3.78 -8.99 -27.99
CA GLY A 200 4.71 -7.93 -27.64
C GLY A 200 4.01 -6.61 -27.34
N GLY A 201 4.64 -5.80 -26.48
CA GLY A 201 4.10 -4.54 -25.98
C GLY A 201 4.11 -4.47 -24.45
N LYS A 202 3.65 -3.34 -23.90
CA LYS A 202 3.56 -3.13 -22.46
C LYS A 202 2.18 -3.58 -21.97
N LEU A 203 2.15 -4.45 -20.96
CA LEU A 203 0.93 -4.85 -20.28
C LEU A 203 0.46 -3.79 -19.28
N HIS A 204 -0.84 -3.67 -19.13
CA HIS A 204 -1.51 -2.70 -18.28
C HIS A 204 -2.30 -3.43 -17.19
N PHE A 205 -1.78 -3.49 -15.97
CA PHE A 205 -2.45 -4.15 -14.85
C PHE A 205 -3.65 -3.36 -14.32
N GLY A 206 -3.64 -2.04 -14.52
CA GLY A 206 -4.63 -1.10 -13.98
C GLY A 206 -3.94 -0.08 -13.08
N ASN A 207 -4.10 1.21 -13.37
CA ASN A 207 -3.39 2.28 -12.64
C ASN A 207 -3.92 2.52 -11.22
N GLN A 208 -4.98 1.80 -10.82
CA GLN A 208 -5.80 2.13 -9.65
C GLN A 208 -6.23 0.92 -8.80
N LEU A 209 -5.62 -0.26 -8.95
CA LEU A 209 -6.02 -1.45 -8.18
C LEU A 209 -6.02 -1.20 -6.66
N VAL A 210 -5.01 -0.50 -6.14
CA VAL A 210 -4.92 -0.17 -4.70
C VAL A 210 -5.77 1.03 -4.30
N SER A 211 -6.02 1.99 -5.20
CA SER A 211 -6.74 3.21 -4.83
C SER A 211 -8.25 3.02 -4.62
N LEU A 212 -8.73 1.78 -4.80
CA LEU A 212 -10.12 1.37 -4.55
C LEU A 212 -10.30 0.73 -3.16
N LEU A 213 -9.24 0.64 -2.38
CA LEU A 213 -9.21 0.17 -0.99
C LEU A 213 -8.69 1.29 -0.07
#